data_AF-A0A958MB15-F1
#
_entry.id   AF-A0A958MB15-F1
#
_cell.length_a   1.000
_cell.length_b   1.000
_cell.length_c   1.000
_cell.angle_alpha   90.00
_cell.angle_beta   90.00
_cell.angle_gamma   90.00
#
_symmetry.space_group_name_H-M   'P 1'
#
loop_
_entity.id
_entity.type
_entity.pdbx_description
1 polymer ?
#
loop_
_entity_poly.entity_id
_entity_poly.type
_entity_poly.pdbx_seq_one_letter_code
_entity_poly.pdbx_strand_id
1 'polypeptide(L)'
;MQKAKKNGAVIISVNPIREAGLLHFSNPQHVKGLLGGDIRLTDHYLQVRLNGDMALLQALTKLILEEEDKNPGTVLDHAFIHDKTHGAEAYLEHIRRLDMDALIAICGIPETQLKTVARVLCNNQKIIACWAMGLTQHKNAVNTIKEVVNLLLLKGSIGKPGAGTCPVRGHSN
;
A
#
# COMPACT_ATOMS: atom_id res chain seq x y z
N MET A 1 13.74 5.78 -3.07
CA MET A 1 13.15 5.84 -1.71
C MET A 1 13.78 6.89 -0.80
N GLN A 2 15.11 6.96 -0.60
CA GLN A 2 15.75 7.96 0.30
C GLN A 2 15.31 9.41 0.07
N LYS A 3 15.27 9.87 -1.19
CA LYS A 3 14.82 11.24 -1.52
C LYS A 3 13.36 11.48 -1.12
N ALA A 4 12.48 10.51 -1.36
CA ALA A 4 11.08 10.59 -0.94
C ALA A 4 10.97 10.67 0.59
N LYS A 5 11.73 9.84 1.31
CA LYS A 5 11.77 9.83 2.77
C LYS A 5 12.24 11.17 3.35
N LYS A 6 13.32 11.75 2.79
CA LYS A 6 13.80 13.09 3.14
C LYS A 6 12.77 14.19 2.89
N ASN A 7 11.87 13.99 1.92
CA ASN A 7 10.78 14.91 1.61
C ASN A 7 9.50 14.62 2.41
N GLY A 8 9.57 13.81 3.47
CA GLY A 8 8.44 13.54 4.37
C GLY A 8 7.51 12.41 3.94
N ALA A 9 7.85 11.62 2.92
CA ALA A 9 7.04 10.47 2.54
C ALA A 9 7.02 9.40 3.64
N VAL A 10 5.84 8.86 3.91
CA VAL A 10 5.66 7.65 4.73
C VAL A 10 5.90 6.42 3.85
N ILE A 11 6.76 5.50 4.29
CA ILE A 11 7.11 4.28 3.56
C ILE A 11 6.53 3.07 4.29
N ILE A 12 5.65 2.35 3.61
CA ILE A 12 5.05 1.10 4.06
C ILE A 12 5.70 -0.03 3.26
N SER A 13 6.40 -0.94 3.93
CA SER A 13 6.95 -2.15 3.33
C SER A 13 6.04 -3.33 3.62
N VAL A 14 5.72 -4.11 2.58
CA VAL A 14 4.91 -5.33 2.68
C VAL A 14 5.74 -6.48 2.12
N ASN A 15 6.13 -7.44 2.98
CA ASN A 15 6.93 -8.59 2.56
C ASN A 15 6.85 -9.71 3.63
N PRO A 16 6.69 -10.99 3.25
CA PRO A 16 6.73 -12.12 4.20
C PRO A 16 8.09 -12.27 4.92
N ILE A 17 9.18 -11.89 4.26
CA ILE A 17 10.55 -12.04 4.77
C ILE A 17 11.09 -10.68 5.20
N ARG A 18 11.51 -10.58 6.47
CA ARG A 18 12.23 -9.43 7.01
C ARG A 18 13.62 -9.33 6.39
N GLU A 19 13.72 -8.61 5.27
CA GLU A 19 14.99 -8.33 4.61
C GLU A 19 15.76 -7.22 5.34
N ALA A 20 17.06 -7.44 5.61
CA ALA A 20 17.92 -6.49 6.32
C ALA A 20 17.98 -5.12 5.63
N GLY A 21 17.98 -5.07 4.30
CA GLY A 21 18.05 -3.84 3.51
C GLY A 21 16.80 -2.94 3.56
N LEU A 22 15.65 -3.47 4.00
CA LEU A 22 14.41 -2.69 4.22
C LEU A 22 14.37 -2.05 5.62
N LEU A 23 15.13 -2.61 6.56
CA LEU A 23 15.21 -2.16 7.95
C LEU A 23 16.38 -1.18 8.15
N HIS A 24 17.52 -1.46 7.52
CA HIS A 24 18.74 -0.65 7.57
C HIS A 24 19.34 -0.54 6.18
N PHE A 25 19.39 0.66 5.61
CA PHE A 25 20.02 0.91 4.31
C PHE A 25 21.18 1.89 4.47
N SER A 26 22.40 1.37 4.36
CA SER A 26 23.62 2.15 4.28
C SER A 26 24.00 2.32 2.81
N ASN A 27 24.03 3.57 2.31
CA ASN A 27 24.49 3.85 0.95
C ASN A 27 26.03 4.01 0.96
N PRO A 28 26.80 3.07 0.41
CA PRO A 28 28.27 3.14 0.43
C PRO A 28 28.85 4.19 -0.54
N GLN A 29 28.06 4.73 -1.47
CA GLN A 29 28.53 5.70 -2.48
C GLN A 29 28.61 7.15 -1.95
N HIS A 30 28.27 7.41 -0.69
CA HIS A 30 28.43 8.73 -0.06
C HIS A 30 29.17 8.61 1.27
N VAL A 31 30.21 9.44 1.47
CA VAL A 31 31.07 9.45 2.67
C VAL A 31 30.29 9.63 3.99
N LYS A 32 29.10 10.25 3.94
CA LYS A 32 28.18 10.35 5.10
C LYS A 32 27.61 9.00 5.58
N GLY A 33 27.68 7.93 4.77
CA GLY A 33 27.27 6.58 5.17
C GLY A 33 28.22 5.92 6.18
N LEU A 34 29.46 6.41 6.31
CA LEU A 34 30.45 5.90 7.28
C LEU A 34 30.35 6.54 8.67
N LEU A 35 29.64 7.68 8.82
CA LEU A 35 29.61 8.47 10.06
C LEU A 35 28.25 8.43 10.79
N GLY A 36 27.50 7.33 10.65
CA GLY A 36 26.50 6.96 11.66
C GLY A 36 25.20 7.79 11.64
N GLY A 37 24.44 7.69 10.54
CA GLY A 37 23.03 8.03 10.56
C GLY A 37 22.23 6.95 9.85
N ASP A 38 21.81 5.92 10.59
CA ASP A 38 20.90 4.89 10.08
C ASP A 38 19.57 5.56 9.70
N ILE A 39 19.36 5.80 8.40
CA ILE A 39 18.05 6.25 7.92
C ILE A 39 17.17 5.02 7.86
N ARG A 40 16.32 4.83 8.88
CA ARG A 40 15.20 3.87 8.79
C ARG A 40 14.32 4.29 7.61
N LEU A 41 14.39 3.53 6.53
CA LEU A 41 13.64 3.82 5.32
C LEU A 41 12.16 3.52 5.51
N THR A 42 11.82 2.41 6.17
CA THR A 42 10.43 2.00 6.38
C THR A 42 9.87 2.56 7.68
N ASP A 43 8.65 3.10 7.62
CA ASP A 43 7.88 3.55 8.79
C ASP A 43 7.01 2.43 9.34
N HIS A 44 6.37 1.70 8.43
CA HIS A 44 5.54 0.54 8.74
C HIS A 44 6.07 -0.65 7.96
N TYR A 45 6.22 -1.78 8.66
CA TYR A 45 6.60 -3.04 8.06
C TYR A 45 5.49 -4.06 8.31
N LEU A 46 4.80 -4.46 7.26
CA LEU A 46 3.72 -5.44 7.28
C LEU A 46 4.28 -6.78 6.85
N GLN A 47 4.51 -7.67 7.82
CA GLN A 47 5.00 -9.02 7.55
C GLN A 47 3.84 -9.93 7.13
N VAL A 48 3.40 -9.77 5.89
CA VAL A 48 2.25 -10.49 5.35
C VAL A 48 2.56 -11.99 5.24
N ARG A 49 1.57 -12.86 5.49
CA ARG A 49 1.69 -14.29 5.19
C ARG A 49 1.82 -14.52 3.68
N LEU A 50 2.43 -15.65 3.30
CA LEU A 50 2.53 -16.04 1.90
C LEU A 50 1.13 -16.02 1.25
N ASN A 51 1.01 -15.34 0.11
CA ASN A 51 -0.26 -15.18 -0.63
C ASN A 51 -1.36 -14.43 0.17
N GLY A 52 -0.99 -13.69 1.22
CA GLY A 52 -1.91 -12.90 2.06
C GLY A 52 -2.15 -11.48 1.57
N ASP A 53 -1.46 -11.04 0.51
CA ASP A 53 -1.46 -9.66 0.00
C ASP A 53 -2.84 -9.17 -0.43
N MET A 54 -3.63 -10.03 -1.08
CA MET A 54 -5.00 -9.69 -1.49
C MET A 54 -5.87 -9.41 -0.26
N ALA A 55 -5.80 -10.28 0.76
CA ALA A 55 -6.55 -10.08 2.00
C ALA A 55 -6.08 -8.84 2.76
N LEU A 56 -4.78 -8.54 2.74
CA LEU A 56 -4.23 -7.32 3.32
C LEU A 56 -4.82 -6.07 2.65
N LEU A 57 -4.81 -6.01 1.32
CA LEU A 57 -5.33 -4.87 0.56
C LEU A 57 -6.84 -4.69 0.77
N GLN A 58 -7.59 -5.79 0.81
CA GLN A 58 -9.02 -5.75 1.10
C GLN A 58 -9.31 -5.30 2.54
N ALA A 59 -8.52 -5.75 3.54
CA ALA A 59 -8.66 -5.31 4.93
C ALA A 59 -8.36 -3.81 5.08
N LEU A 60 -7.28 -3.32 4.46
CA LEU A 60 -6.96 -1.89 4.45
C LEU A 60 -8.06 -1.08 3.76
N THR A 61 -8.57 -1.55 2.62
CA THR A 61 -9.67 -0.87 1.91
C THR A 61 -10.94 -0.86 2.74
N LYS A 62 -11.26 -1.95 3.45
CA LYS A 62 -12.40 -2.01 4.36
C LYS A 62 -12.29 -0.98 5.48
N LEU A 63 -11.12 -0.87 6.13
CA LEU A 63 -10.88 0.15 7.16
C LEU A 63 -10.96 1.59 6.61
N ILE A 64 -10.46 1.82 5.39
CA ILE A 64 -10.59 3.11 4.70
C ILE A 64 -12.07 3.45 4.46
N LEU A 65 -12.85 2.46 4.02
CA LEU A 65 -14.28 2.62 3.77
C LEU A 65 -15.08 2.85 5.06
N GLU A 66 -14.73 2.18 6.16
CA GLU A 66 -15.33 2.46 7.46
C GLU A 66 -15.08 3.90 7.94
N GLU A 67 -13.90 4.47 7.65
CA GLU A 67 -13.62 5.87 7.98
C GLU A 67 -14.35 6.85 7.06
N GLU A 68 -14.49 6.49 5.79
CA GLU A 68 -15.33 7.23 4.83
C GLU A 68 -16.80 7.22 5.25
N ASP A 69 -17.36 6.06 5.63
CA ASP A 69 -18.76 5.93 6.04
C ASP A 69 -19.04 6.74 7.34
N LYS A 70 -18.04 6.89 8.22
CA LYS A 70 -18.12 7.77 9.41
C LYS A 70 -18.02 9.25 9.06
N ASN A 71 -17.25 9.61 8.05
CA ASN A 71 -17.00 11.00 7.64
C ASN A 71 -17.09 11.12 6.10
N PRO A 72 -18.30 11.10 5.53
CA PRO A 72 -18.47 11.06 4.08
C PRO A 72 -17.83 12.26 3.38
N GLY A 73 -17.16 11.99 2.26
CA GLY A 73 -16.48 12.96 1.41
C GLY A 73 -15.06 13.33 1.86
N THR A 74 -14.54 12.73 2.94
CA THR A 74 -13.25 13.15 3.52
C THR A 74 -12.09 12.22 3.19
N VAL A 75 -12.36 10.96 2.84
CA VAL A 75 -11.33 9.94 2.64
C VAL A 75 -11.22 9.55 1.16
N LEU A 76 -12.32 9.25 0.50
CA LEU A 76 -12.33 8.84 -0.90
C LEU A 76 -12.34 10.03 -1.87
N ASP A 77 -11.71 9.87 -3.04
CA ASP A 77 -11.75 10.88 -4.09
C ASP A 77 -12.99 10.65 -4.97
N HIS A 78 -14.16 11.07 -4.48
CA HIS A 78 -15.45 10.83 -5.13
C HIS A 78 -15.53 11.38 -6.55
N ALA A 79 -14.93 12.55 -6.80
CA ALA A 79 -14.87 13.12 -8.14
C ALA A 79 -14.07 12.22 -9.09
N PHE A 80 -12.89 11.76 -8.66
CA PHE A 80 -12.09 10.83 -9.46
C PHE A 80 -12.83 9.50 -9.67
N ILE A 81 -13.45 8.95 -8.63
CA ILE A 81 -14.21 7.70 -8.72
C ILE A 81 -15.33 7.84 -9.76
N HIS A 82 -16.14 8.90 -9.67
CA HIS A 82 -17.24 9.16 -10.58
C HIS A 82 -16.76 9.35 -12.03
N ASP A 83 -15.72 10.16 -12.24
CA ASP A 83 -15.33 10.60 -13.58
C ASP A 83 -14.37 9.64 -14.31
N LYS A 84 -13.63 8.81 -13.56
CA LYS A 84 -12.48 8.05 -14.09
C LYS A 84 -12.53 6.55 -13.81
N THR A 85 -13.59 6.05 -13.18
CA THR A 85 -13.70 4.63 -12.85
C THR A 85 -15.03 4.03 -13.29
N HIS A 86 -15.09 2.69 -13.29
CA HIS A 86 -16.31 1.94 -13.52
C HIS A 86 -16.37 0.79 -12.51
N GLY A 87 -17.59 0.40 -12.10
CA GLY A 87 -17.81 -0.72 -11.19
C GLY A 87 -17.42 -0.45 -9.73
N ALA A 88 -17.14 0.81 -9.36
CA ALA A 88 -16.74 1.18 -8.01
C ALA A 88 -17.77 0.79 -6.95
N GLU A 89 -19.06 1.03 -7.21
CA GLU A 89 -20.13 0.69 -6.27
C GLU A 89 -20.17 -0.81 -5.95
N ALA A 90 -20.15 -1.66 -6.98
CA ALA A 90 -20.15 -3.11 -6.81
C ALA A 90 -18.91 -3.61 -6.05
N TYR A 91 -17.75 -2.97 -6.27
CA TYR A 91 -16.53 -3.26 -5.54
C TYR A 91 -16.60 -2.82 -4.07
N LEU A 92 -17.08 -1.62 -3.78
CA LEU A 92 -17.24 -1.14 -2.40
C LEU A 92 -18.23 -2.02 -1.63
N GLU A 93 -19.35 -2.39 -2.25
CA GLU A 93 -20.31 -3.33 -1.66
C GLU A 93 -19.71 -4.72 -1.39
N HIS A 94 -18.83 -5.20 -2.28
CA HIS A 94 -18.06 -6.42 -2.02
C HIS A 94 -17.17 -6.26 -0.79
N ILE A 95 -16.40 -5.17 -0.70
CA ILE A 95 -15.52 -4.89 0.46
C ILE A 95 -16.30 -4.78 1.76
N ARG A 96 -17.49 -4.15 1.77
CA ARG A 96 -18.34 -4.06 2.97
C ARG A 96 -18.75 -5.42 3.52
N ARG A 97 -19.04 -6.38 2.63
CA ARG A 97 -19.47 -7.74 3.01
C ARG A 97 -18.33 -8.65 3.48
N LEU A 98 -17.07 -8.31 3.24
CA LEU A 98 -15.96 -9.14 3.69
C LEU A 98 -15.86 -9.14 5.22
N ASP A 99 -15.61 -10.32 5.78
CA ASP A 99 -15.36 -10.51 7.20
C ASP A 99 -13.94 -10.06 7.56
N MET A 100 -13.83 -9.11 8.50
CA MET A 100 -12.55 -8.55 8.92
C MET A 100 -11.67 -9.62 9.61
N ASP A 101 -12.26 -10.49 10.43
CA ASP A 101 -11.50 -11.49 11.18
C ASP A 101 -10.89 -12.53 10.23
N ALA A 102 -11.64 -12.95 9.22
CA ALA A 102 -11.13 -13.79 8.14
C ALA A 102 -9.96 -13.14 7.37
N LEU A 103 -10.08 -11.84 7.04
CA LEU A 103 -9.01 -11.12 6.34
C LEU A 103 -7.73 -11.00 7.18
N ILE A 104 -7.87 -10.68 8.48
CA ILE A 104 -6.77 -10.66 9.45
C ILE A 104 -6.10 -12.03 9.51
N ALA A 105 -6.89 -13.11 9.62
CA ALA A 105 -6.36 -14.46 9.66
C ALA A 105 -5.59 -14.84 8.39
N ILE A 106 -6.06 -14.43 7.20
CA ILE A 106 -5.38 -14.75 5.93
C ILE A 106 -4.09 -13.94 5.77
N CYS A 107 -4.14 -12.61 5.97
CA CYS A 107 -2.96 -11.77 5.79
C CYS A 107 -1.94 -11.91 6.92
N GLY A 108 -2.36 -12.33 8.11
CA GLY A 108 -1.52 -12.48 9.30
C GLY A 108 -1.05 -11.17 9.93
N ILE A 109 -1.67 -10.04 9.59
CA ILE A 109 -1.35 -8.73 10.15
C ILE A 109 -2.31 -8.41 11.31
N PRO A 110 -1.81 -8.03 12.50
CA PRO A 110 -2.67 -7.62 13.61
C PRO A 110 -3.55 -6.43 13.25
N GLU A 111 -4.80 -6.44 13.73
CA GLU A 111 -5.77 -5.38 13.45
C GLU A 111 -5.26 -3.98 13.85
N THR A 112 -4.54 -3.87 14.97
CA THR A 112 -3.95 -2.61 15.43
C THR A 112 -2.98 -2.03 14.39
N GLN A 113 -2.18 -2.88 13.75
CA GLN A 113 -1.24 -2.48 12.72
C GLN A 113 -1.97 -2.10 11.41
N LEU A 114 -3.01 -2.84 11.04
CA LEU A 114 -3.88 -2.51 9.91
C LEU A 114 -4.53 -1.13 10.10
N LYS A 115 -5.08 -0.85 11.29
CA LYS A 115 -5.68 0.45 11.64
C LYS A 115 -4.68 1.60 11.56
N THR A 116 -3.44 1.39 12.02
CA THR A 116 -2.37 2.39 11.87
C THR A 116 -2.09 2.71 10.40
N VAL A 117 -1.91 1.68 9.57
CA VAL A 117 -1.61 1.89 8.14
C VAL A 117 -2.81 2.45 7.38
N ALA A 118 -4.03 1.99 7.67
CA ALA A 118 -5.25 2.54 7.09
C ALA A 118 -5.37 4.04 7.39
N ARG A 119 -5.06 4.49 8.62
CA ARG A 119 -5.07 5.92 8.97
C ARG A 119 -4.08 6.72 8.11
N VAL A 120 -2.88 6.20 7.86
CA VAL A 120 -1.91 6.82 6.95
C VAL A 120 -2.50 6.95 5.55
N LEU A 121 -3.11 5.88 5.02
CA LEU A 121 -3.71 5.87 3.69
C LEU A 121 -4.89 6.84 3.61
N CYS A 122 -5.76 6.91 4.61
CA CYS A 122 -6.89 7.83 4.63
C CYS A 122 -6.44 9.29 4.43
N ASN A 123 -5.39 9.67 5.16
CA ASN A 123 -4.86 11.03 5.20
C ASN A 123 -4.02 11.42 3.96
N ASN A 124 -3.81 10.53 3.00
CA ASN A 124 -2.93 10.78 1.85
C ASN A 124 -3.62 10.47 0.52
N GLN A 125 -3.61 11.43 -0.42
CA GLN A 125 -4.10 11.24 -1.79
C GLN A 125 -2.99 11.03 -2.83
N LYS A 126 -1.71 11.17 -2.44
CA LYS A 126 -0.55 10.95 -3.30
C LYS A 126 0.16 9.67 -2.86
N ILE A 127 -0.31 8.55 -3.38
CA ILE A 127 0.20 7.21 -3.04
C ILE A 127 0.91 6.63 -4.26
N ILE A 128 2.13 6.13 -4.07
CA ILE A 128 2.85 5.34 -5.07
C ILE A 128 2.89 3.89 -4.59
N ALA A 129 2.31 2.98 -5.37
CA ALA A 129 2.43 1.55 -5.12
C ALA A 129 3.58 0.99 -5.95
N CYS A 130 4.64 0.53 -5.30
CA CYS A 130 5.79 -0.10 -5.94
C CYS A 130 5.71 -1.62 -5.76
N TRP A 131 5.88 -2.38 -6.83
CA TRP A 131 6.02 -3.84 -6.76
C TRP A 131 6.97 -4.36 -7.84
N ALA A 132 7.44 -5.58 -7.66
CA ALA A 132 8.28 -6.30 -8.62
C ALA A 132 7.77 -7.75 -8.74
N MET A 133 8.68 -8.72 -8.82
CA MET A 133 8.34 -10.13 -9.07
C MET A 133 7.50 -10.78 -7.96
N GLY A 134 7.67 -10.39 -6.70
CA GLY A 134 7.00 -11.03 -5.56
C GLY A 134 5.47 -11.01 -5.64
N LEU A 135 4.89 -9.99 -6.28
CA LEU A 135 3.43 -9.84 -6.42
C LEU A 135 2.88 -10.45 -7.73
N THR A 136 3.75 -10.86 -8.66
CA THR A 136 3.35 -11.23 -10.02
C THR A 136 3.42 -12.74 -10.31
N GLN A 137 4.05 -13.54 -9.45
CA GLN A 137 4.39 -14.94 -9.75
C GLN A 137 3.49 -16.01 -9.09
N HIS A 138 2.42 -15.61 -8.40
CA HIS A 138 1.48 -16.55 -7.76
C HIS A 138 0.12 -16.59 -8.46
N LYS A 139 -0.65 -17.67 -8.25
CA LYS A 139 -1.96 -17.91 -8.92
C LYS A 139 -2.93 -16.72 -8.82
N ASN A 140 -2.91 -15.99 -7.71
CA ASN A 140 -3.83 -14.87 -7.46
C ASN A 140 -3.29 -13.50 -7.94
N ALA A 141 -2.16 -13.46 -8.66
CA ALA A 141 -1.39 -12.24 -8.92
C ALA A 141 -2.22 -11.14 -9.59
N VAL A 142 -2.97 -11.50 -10.63
CA VAL A 142 -3.82 -10.54 -11.36
C VAL A 142 -4.86 -9.92 -10.44
N ASN A 143 -5.49 -10.72 -9.57
CA ASN A 143 -6.50 -10.22 -8.64
C ASN A 143 -5.87 -9.35 -7.54
N THR A 144 -4.73 -9.75 -6.99
CA THR A 144 -3.99 -8.93 -6.03
C THR A 144 -3.57 -7.57 -6.63
N ILE A 145 -3.08 -7.55 -7.87
CA ILE A 145 -2.71 -6.30 -8.55
C ILE A 145 -3.94 -5.43 -8.79
N LYS A 146 -5.09 -6.01 -9.11
CA LYS A 146 -6.36 -5.26 -9.17
C LYS A 146 -6.69 -4.60 -7.84
N GLU A 147 -6.50 -5.28 -6.71
CA GLU A 147 -6.71 -4.67 -5.38
C GLU A 147 -5.76 -3.48 -5.13
N VAL A 148 -4.49 -3.59 -5.55
CA VAL A 148 -3.54 -2.45 -5.49
C VAL A 148 -4.05 -1.27 -6.31
N VAL A 149 -4.47 -1.52 -7.55
CA VAL A 149 -4.96 -0.48 -8.46
C VAL A 149 -6.28 0.11 -7.96
N ASN A 150 -7.20 -0.71 -7.46
CA ASN A 150 -8.47 -0.27 -6.89
C ASN A 150 -8.25 0.70 -5.73
N LEU A 151 -7.34 0.39 -4.80
CA LEU A 151 -6.97 1.30 -3.73
C LEU A 151 -6.47 2.65 -4.27
N LEU A 152 -5.59 2.64 -5.28
CA LEU A 152 -5.10 3.88 -5.89
C LEU A 152 -6.21 4.67 -6.59
N LEU A 153 -7.13 4.00 -7.28
CA LEU A 153 -8.27 4.64 -7.96
C LEU A 153 -9.23 5.27 -6.94
N LEU A 154 -9.58 4.56 -5.86
CA LEU A 154 -10.42 5.06 -4.78
C LEU A 154 -9.83 6.31 -4.11
N LYS A 155 -8.49 6.39 -4.04
CA LYS A 155 -7.75 7.53 -3.48
C LYS A 155 -7.42 8.61 -4.50
N GLY A 156 -7.86 8.48 -5.75
CA GLY A 156 -7.51 9.40 -6.83
C GLY A 156 -5.99 9.51 -7.06
N SER A 157 -5.23 8.47 -6.74
CA SER A 157 -3.76 8.42 -6.79
C SER A 157 -3.22 8.03 -8.17
N ILE A 158 -3.99 8.23 -9.25
CA ILE A 158 -3.58 7.96 -10.64
C ILE A 158 -3.56 9.27 -11.43
N GLY A 159 -2.58 9.42 -12.34
CA GLY A 159 -2.51 10.56 -13.27
C GLY A 159 -2.03 11.88 -12.65
N LYS A 160 -1.40 11.86 -11.47
CA LYS A 160 -0.83 13.05 -10.80
C LYS A 160 0.61 12.83 -10.33
N PRO A 161 1.48 13.85 -10.34
CA PRO A 161 2.88 13.72 -9.89
C PRO A 161 2.99 13.24 -8.44
N GLY A 162 3.90 12.29 -8.21
CA GLY A 162 4.13 11.70 -6.88
C GLY A 162 3.05 10.68 -6.47
N ALA A 163 2.27 10.15 -7.42
CA ALA A 163 1.31 9.09 -7.21
C ALA A 163 1.37 8.07 -8.36
N GLY A 164 0.77 6.90 -8.16
CA GLY A 164 0.53 5.93 -9.22
C GLY A 164 1.18 4.57 -9.00
N THR A 165 1.17 3.78 -10.06
CA THR A 165 1.77 2.44 -10.07
C THR A 165 3.24 2.52 -10.49
N CYS A 166 4.11 1.83 -9.78
CA CYS A 166 5.51 1.68 -10.11
C CYS A 166 5.88 0.18 -10.15
N PRO A 167 5.46 -0.56 -11.19
CA PRO A 167 5.94 -1.92 -11.43
C PRO A 167 7.41 -1.85 -11.85
N VAL A 168 8.31 -2.16 -10.93
CA VAL A 168 9.76 -2.15 -11.16
C VAL A 168 10.12 -3.37 -11.99
N ARG A 169 10.60 -3.14 -13.21
CA ARG A 169 11.08 -4.19 -14.10
C ARG A 169 12.54 -4.51 -13.78
N GLY A 170 12.88 -5.79 -13.83
CA GLY A 170 14.23 -6.26 -13.51
C GLY A 170 15.23 -6.14 -14.67
N HIS A 171 14.78 -6.39 -15.90
CA HIS A 171 15.64 -6.31 -17.08
C HIS A 171 15.76 -4.87 -17.58
N SER A 172 16.93 -4.49 -18.04
CA SER A 172 17.33 -3.12 -18.41
C SER A 172 16.83 -2.62 -19.77
N ASN A 173 15.92 -3.35 -20.43
CA ASN A 173 15.45 -3.08 -21.79
C ASN A 173 14.00 -2.60 -21.80
#